data_AF-A0A920QRC1-F1
#
_entry.id   AF-A0A920QRC1-F1
#
_cell.length_a   1.000
_cell.length_b   1.000
_cell.length_c   1.000
_cell.angle_alpha   90.00
_cell.angle_beta   90.00
_cell.angle_gamma   90.00
#
_symmetry.space_group_name_H-M   'P 1'
#
loop_
_entity.id
_entity.type
_entity.pdbx_description
1 polymer ?
#
loop_
_entity_poly.entity_id
_entity_poly.type
_entity_poly.pdbx_seq_one_letter_code
_entity_poly.pdbx_strand_id
1 'polypeptide(L)'
;MTLKKIDIETGKVKEIITESSDTYVDMAPRITDFPAIRPFFKTKQLIWYSEKSGWAHFYMHDLDTGAEKSQITSGEWRVREIIDVDENEEVIYFTAGSRESEFNPYWEGFYKINFDGTALVLLSEENANHIINFKKKRDILLISIVQLISHRLLN
;
A
#
# COMPACT_ATOMS: atom_id res chain seq x y z
N MET A 1 -12.70 11.68 -5.51
CA MET A 1 -13.15 10.31 -5.17
C MET A 1 -13.81 10.32 -3.80
N THR A 2 -14.83 9.49 -3.54
CA THR A 2 -15.51 9.44 -2.23
C THR A 2 -15.73 8.01 -1.76
N LEU A 3 -15.35 7.71 -0.53
CA LEU A 3 -15.71 6.48 0.19
C LEU A 3 -17.07 6.67 0.87
N LYS A 4 -18.00 5.74 0.62
CA LYS A 4 -19.31 5.71 1.27
C LYS A 4 -19.53 4.41 2.04
N LYS A 5 -20.10 4.53 3.23
CA LYS A 5 -20.61 3.42 4.03
C LYS A 5 -22.09 3.26 3.76
N ILE A 6 -22.53 2.04 3.46
CA ILE A 6 -23.93 1.72 3.18
C ILE A 6 -24.43 0.76 4.26
N ASP A 7 -25.52 1.12 4.92
CA ASP A 7 -26.29 0.21 5.76
C ASP A 7 -27.12 -0.72 4.86
N ILE A 8 -26.88 -2.02 4.93
CA ILE A 8 -27.51 -3.01 4.04
C ILE A 8 -28.99 -3.21 4.39
N GLU A 9 -29.37 -3.09 5.66
CA GLU A 9 -30.75 -3.30 6.11
C GLU A 9 -31.63 -2.09 5.78
N THR A 10 -31.10 -0.87 5.99
CA THR A 10 -31.89 0.35 5.81
C THR A 10 -31.62 1.08 4.48
N GLY A 11 -30.60 0.68 3.72
CA GLY A 11 -30.14 1.36 2.50
C GLY A 11 -29.55 2.76 2.75
N LYS A 12 -29.25 3.12 4.01
CA LYS A 12 -28.74 4.46 4.35
C LYS A 12 -27.30 4.59 3.90
N VAL A 13 -26.98 5.65 3.18
CA VAL A 13 -25.63 5.94 2.68
C VAL A 13 -25.04 7.09 3.51
N LYS A 14 -23.82 6.91 3.99
CA LYS A 14 -23.02 7.93 4.66
C LYS A 14 -21.70 8.10 3.94
N GLU A 15 -21.34 9.33 3.58
CA GLU A 15 -20.00 9.65 3.08
C GLU A 15 -19.01 9.69 4.24
N ILE A 16 -17.86 9.05 4.06
CA ILE A 16 -16.85 8.87 5.12
C ILE A 16 -15.60 9.68 4.80
N ILE A 17 -15.02 9.49 3.62
CA ILE A 17 -13.82 10.22 3.17
C ILE A 17 -14.09 10.73 1.75
N THR A 18 -13.71 11.98 1.49
CA THR A 18 -13.66 12.55 0.15
C THR A 18 -12.27 13.05 -0.12
N GLU A 19 -11.71 12.63 -1.24
CA GLU A 19 -10.40 13.04 -1.73
C GLU A 19 -10.55 13.79 -3.05
N SER A 20 -9.83 14.90 -3.19
CA SER A 20 -9.88 15.79 -4.35
C SER A 20 -8.48 16.27 -4.71
N SER A 21 -8.27 16.51 -6.00
CA SER A 21 -7.03 17.03 -6.56
C SER A 21 -7.39 17.88 -7.79
N ASP A 22 -6.56 18.87 -8.10
CA ASP A 22 -6.73 19.73 -9.28
C ASP A 22 -6.52 18.98 -10.60
N THR A 23 -5.86 17.82 -10.56
CA THR A 23 -5.53 17.03 -11.75
C THR A 23 -6.32 15.72 -11.80
N TYR A 24 -5.97 14.76 -10.95
CA TYR A 24 -6.65 13.48 -10.81
C TYR A 24 -6.46 12.95 -9.39
N VAL A 25 -7.32 12.01 -8.99
CA VAL A 25 -7.22 11.29 -7.72
C VAL A 25 -7.08 9.81 -8.06
N ASP A 26 -5.91 9.25 -7.76
CA ASP A 26 -5.68 7.82 -7.83
C ASP A 26 -5.88 7.17 -6.46
N MET A 27 -6.51 6.00 -6.48
CA MET A 27 -6.81 5.21 -5.28
C MET A 27 -5.97 3.93 -5.17
N ALA A 28 -5.15 3.68 -6.20
CA ALA A 28 -4.30 2.52 -6.31
C ALA A 28 -3.15 2.84 -7.29
N PRO A 29 -2.04 2.09 -7.28
CA PRO A 29 -0.89 2.37 -8.12
C PRO A 29 -1.12 2.18 -9.62
N ARG A 30 -2.13 1.38 -9.98
CA ARG A 30 -2.55 1.13 -11.37
C ARG A 30 -4.07 1.23 -11.44
N ILE A 31 -4.56 1.74 -12.56
CA ILE A 31 -5.99 2.01 -12.78
C ILE A 31 -6.87 0.74 -12.75
N THR A 32 -6.27 -0.43 -12.98
CA THR A 32 -6.94 -1.74 -12.96
C THR A 32 -6.96 -2.39 -11.58
N ASP A 33 -6.21 -1.84 -10.63
CA ASP A 33 -6.08 -2.42 -9.31
C ASP A 33 -7.30 -2.04 -8.47
N PHE A 34 -7.66 -2.91 -7.52
CA PHE A 34 -8.60 -2.53 -6.49
C PHE A 34 -8.02 -1.36 -5.68
N PRO A 35 -8.86 -0.42 -5.21
CA PRO A 35 -8.41 0.64 -4.30
C PRO A 35 -7.56 0.05 -3.17
N ALA A 36 -6.39 0.64 -2.94
CA ALA A 36 -5.42 0.19 -1.93
C ALA A 36 -5.85 0.65 -0.52
N ILE A 37 -7.07 0.26 -0.14
CA ILE A 37 -7.71 0.58 1.14
C ILE A 37 -8.02 -0.73 1.88
N ARG A 38 -7.96 -0.70 3.22
CA ARG A 38 -8.23 -1.88 4.04
C ARG A 38 -9.05 -1.49 5.29
N PRO A 39 -10.35 -1.80 5.34
CA PRO A 39 -11.17 -1.51 6.52
C PRO A 39 -11.02 -2.59 7.60
N PHE A 40 -10.99 -2.16 8.86
CA PHE A 40 -10.95 -3.01 10.05
C PHE A 40 -12.16 -2.74 10.93
N PHE A 41 -13.22 -3.54 10.78
CA PHE A 41 -14.51 -3.27 11.41
C PHE A 41 -14.49 -3.42 12.94
N LYS A 42 -13.65 -4.30 13.49
CA LYS A 42 -13.55 -4.53 14.94
C LYS A 42 -12.93 -3.32 15.67
N THR A 43 -11.85 -2.78 15.11
CA THR A 43 -11.11 -1.65 15.68
C THR A 43 -11.57 -0.29 15.14
N LYS A 44 -12.47 -0.29 14.15
CA LYS A 44 -12.98 0.91 13.45
C LYS A 44 -11.85 1.72 12.82
N GLN A 45 -10.90 1.02 12.21
CA GLN A 45 -9.77 1.60 11.53
C GLN A 45 -9.89 1.39 10.02
N LEU A 46 -9.19 2.21 9.25
CA LEU A 46 -9.13 2.14 7.80
C LEU A 46 -7.73 2.53 7.35
N ILE A 47 -7.02 1.63 6.68
CA ILE A 47 -5.88 2.03 5.86
C ILE A 47 -6.43 2.68 4.60
N TRP A 48 -5.96 3.89 4.32
CA TRP A 48 -6.33 4.71 3.18
C TRP A 48 -5.09 5.02 2.33
N TYR A 49 -5.20 4.85 1.02
CA TYR A 49 -4.19 5.28 0.06
C TYR A 49 -4.46 6.72 -0.34
N SER A 50 -3.44 7.58 -0.30
CA SER A 50 -3.54 8.95 -0.78
C SER A 50 -2.21 9.46 -1.31
N GLU A 51 -2.28 10.31 -2.34
CA GLU A 51 -1.12 11.02 -2.91
C GLU A 51 -1.03 12.47 -2.43
N LYS A 52 -1.82 12.86 -1.41
CA LYS A 52 -1.89 14.25 -0.92
C LYS A 52 -0.56 14.87 -0.47
N SER A 53 0.44 14.03 -0.18
CA SER A 53 1.79 14.49 0.20
C SER A 53 2.69 14.81 -1.01
N GLY A 54 2.21 14.57 -2.23
CA GLY A 54 3.01 14.52 -3.46
C GLY A 54 3.52 13.11 -3.78
N TRP A 55 3.52 12.20 -2.80
CA TRP A 55 3.85 10.78 -2.96
C TRP A 55 2.71 9.89 -2.45
N ALA A 56 2.56 8.74 -3.10
CA ALA A 56 1.60 7.72 -2.71
C ALA A 56 1.98 7.07 -1.38
N HIS A 57 1.12 7.23 -0.38
CA HIS A 57 1.33 6.73 0.97
C HIS A 57 0.05 6.19 1.60
N PHE A 58 0.25 5.43 2.68
CA PHE A 58 -0.82 4.92 3.51
C PHE A 58 -1.06 5.83 4.70
N TYR A 59 -2.34 6.06 5.00
CA TYR A 59 -2.83 6.85 6.11
C TYR A 59 -3.81 6.00 6.91
N MET A 60 -3.77 6.12 8.24
CA MET A 60 -4.74 5.50 9.11
C MET A 60 -5.90 6.46 9.34
N HIS A 61 -7.12 6.02 9.08
CA HIS A 61 -8.35 6.77 9.34
C HIS A 61 -9.25 6.03 10.34
N ASP A 62 -10.12 6.79 10.98
CA ASP A 62 -11.30 6.26 11.66
C ASP A 62 -12.35 5.81 10.64
N LEU A 63 -12.80 4.57 10.72
CA LEU A 63 -13.72 3.99 9.74
C LEU A 63 -15.15 4.55 9.83
N ASP A 64 -15.57 5.04 11.00
CA ASP A 64 -16.93 5.55 11.21
C ASP A 64 -17.05 7.05 10.91
N THR A 65 -16.00 7.81 11.20
CA THR A 65 -15.97 9.27 11.05
C THR A 65 -15.18 9.74 9.83
N GLY A 66 -14.27 8.92 9.31
CA GLY A 66 -13.34 9.30 8.24
C GLY A 66 -12.17 10.16 8.70
N ALA A 67 -12.10 10.50 10.00
CA ALA A 67 -11.04 11.33 10.53
C ALA A 67 -9.67 10.64 10.36
N GLU A 68 -8.71 11.36 9.79
CA GLU A 68 -7.33 10.90 9.73
C GLU A 68 -6.73 10.85 11.13
N LYS A 69 -6.13 9.71 11.48
CA LYS A 69 -5.47 9.47 12.77
C LYS A 69 -3.96 9.67 12.67
N SER A 70 -3.35 9.14 11.60
CA SER A 70 -1.91 9.22 11.38
C SER A 70 -1.54 8.95 9.92
N GLN A 71 -0.36 9.42 9.51
CA GLN A 71 0.31 8.97 8.29
C GLN A 71 1.18 7.75 8.64
N ILE A 72 0.92 6.62 7.98
CA ILE A 72 1.60 5.34 8.26
C ILE A 72 2.93 5.29 7.51
N THR A 73 2.94 5.67 6.23
CA THR A 73 4.16 5.72 5.42
C THR A 73 4.42 7.15 4.95
N SER A 74 5.70 7.53 4.84
CA SER A 74 6.11 8.87 4.46
C SER A 74 7.50 8.91 3.82
N GLY A 75 7.73 9.87 2.94
CA GLY A 75 9.03 10.21 2.35
C GLY A 75 8.92 10.52 0.86
N GLU A 76 10.07 10.62 0.18
CA GLU A 76 10.12 10.85 -1.27
C GLU A 76 10.14 9.53 -2.06
N TRP A 77 9.15 8.68 -1.81
CA TRP A 77 9.02 7.36 -2.42
C TRP A 77 7.55 6.94 -2.40
N ARG A 78 7.16 5.95 -3.21
CA ARG A 78 5.75 5.59 -3.39
C ARG A 78 5.44 4.17 -2.96
N VAL A 79 4.36 4.01 -2.18
CA VAL A 79 3.75 2.68 -1.98
C VAL A 79 3.16 2.18 -3.29
N ARG A 80 3.15 0.87 -3.42
CA ARG A 80 2.61 0.15 -4.58
C ARG A 80 1.47 -0.72 -4.05
N GLU A 81 1.73 -1.95 -3.65
CA GLU A 81 0.63 -2.85 -3.29
C GLU A 81 0.59 -3.15 -1.79
N ILE A 82 -0.61 -3.25 -1.20
CA ILE A 82 -0.78 -3.93 0.09
C ILE A 82 -0.81 -5.42 -0.20
N ILE A 83 0.24 -6.14 0.21
CA ILE A 83 0.37 -7.58 0.00
C ILE A 83 -0.45 -8.34 1.05
N ASP A 84 -0.30 -7.99 2.32
CA ASP A 84 -1.13 -8.52 3.39
C ASP A 84 -1.14 -7.59 4.62
N VAL A 85 -2.07 -7.83 5.53
CA VAL A 85 -2.17 -7.13 6.81
C VAL A 85 -2.41 -8.14 7.93
N ASP A 86 -1.52 -8.15 8.92
CA ASP A 86 -1.74 -8.88 10.17
C ASP A 86 -2.40 -7.96 11.20
N GLU A 87 -3.73 -8.07 11.33
CA GLU A 87 -4.53 -7.28 12.29
C GLU A 87 -4.19 -7.55 13.76
N ASN A 88 -3.69 -8.74 14.10
CA ASN A 88 -3.39 -9.06 15.50
C ASN A 88 -2.05 -8.47 15.94
N GLU A 89 -1.09 -8.42 15.03
CA GLU A 89 0.24 -7.84 15.28
C GLU A 89 0.31 -6.37 14.84
N GLU A 90 -0.76 -5.85 14.22
CA GLU A 90 -0.85 -4.50 13.66
C GLU A 90 0.29 -4.19 12.66
N VAL A 91 0.55 -5.14 11.75
CA VAL A 91 1.61 -5.04 10.73
C VAL A 91 1.02 -5.04 9.33
N ILE A 92 1.57 -4.18 8.46
CA ILE A 92 1.26 -4.11 7.03
C ILE A 92 2.47 -4.63 6.26
N TYR A 93 2.23 -5.58 5.36
CA TYR A 93 3.19 -6.05 4.37
C TYR A 93 2.85 -5.45 3.01
N PHE A 94 3.79 -4.78 2.38
CA PHE A 94 3.51 -3.99 1.17
C PHE A 94 4.72 -3.89 0.26
N THR A 95 4.49 -3.54 -1.01
CA THR A 95 5.58 -3.17 -1.93
C THR A 95 5.69 -1.66 -2.09
N ALA A 96 6.90 -1.17 -2.35
CA ALA A 96 7.15 0.24 -2.63
C ALA A 96 8.29 0.41 -3.64
N GLY A 97 8.20 1.46 -4.46
CA GLY A 97 9.21 1.82 -5.44
C GLY A 97 10.00 3.05 -5.02
N SER A 98 11.23 3.15 -5.54
CA SER A 98 12.10 4.34 -5.43
C SER A 98 12.53 4.74 -4.00
N ARG A 99 12.35 3.87 -2.99
CA ARG A 99 12.81 4.15 -1.63
C ARG A 99 14.31 3.91 -1.45
N GLU A 100 14.79 2.76 -1.91
CA GLU A 100 16.22 2.43 -1.90
C GLU A 100 16.89 3.00 -3.15
N SER A 101 17.82 3.94 -2.98
CA SER A 101 18.49 4.61 -4.12
C SER A 101 19.32 3.66 -4.98
N GLU A 102 19.78 2.55 -4.40
CA GLU A 102 20.55 1.52 -5.09
C GLU A 102 19.65 0.61 -5.95
N PHE A 103 18.34 0.63 -5.72
CA PHE A 103 17.42 -0.18 -6.49
C PHE A 103 17.11 0.50 -7.82
N ASN A 104 16.89 -0.32 -8.86
CA ASN A 104 16.35 0.19 -10.11
C ASN A 104 15.00 0.88 -9.82
N PRO A 105 14.76 2.13 -10.26
CA PRO A 105 13.53 2.86 -9.95
C PRO A 105 12.25 2.20 -10.49
N TYR A 106 12.39 1.26 -11.43
CA TYR A 106 11.27 0.47 -11.95
C TYR A 106 10.99 -0.82 -11.16
N TRP A 107 11.80 -1.14 -10.16
CA TRP A 107 11.63 -2.31 -9.32
C TRP A 107 11.08 -1.94 -7.96
N GLU A 108 10.35 -2.89 -7.37
CA GLU A 108 9.65 -2.71 -6.12
C GLU A 108 10.33 -3.52 -5.01
N GLY A 109 10.65 -2.86 -3.90
CA GLY A 109 11.04 -3.55 -2.67
C GLY A 109 9.81 -4.08 -1.94
N PHE A 110 9.98 -5.17 -1.20
CA PHE A 110 8.99 -5.71 -0.28
C PHE A 110 9.30 -5.28 1.15
N TYR A 111 8.31 -4.74 1.85
CA TYR A 111 8.48 -4.12 3.16
C TYR A 111 7.45 -4.62 4.16
N LYS A 112 7.77 -4.42 5.44
CA LYS A 112 6.79 -4.41 6.53
C LYS A 112 6.87 -3.12 7.33
N ILE A 113 5.74 -2.69 7.90
CA ILE A 113 5.65 -1.55 8.81
C ILE A 113 4.51 -1.77 9.82
N ASN A 114 4.61 -1.19 11.01
CA ASN A 114 3.53 -1.20 11.98
C ASN A 114 2.43 -0.20 11.58
N PHE A 115 1.21 -0.38 12.11
CA PHE A 115 0.07 0.53 11.85
C PHE A 115 0.33 1.97 12.29
N ASP A 116 1.19 2.17 13.30
CA ASP A 116 1.60 3.48 13.79
C ASP A 116 2.72 4.15 12.96
N GLY A 117 3.18 3.47 11.90
CA GLY A 117 4.26 3.94 11.03
C GLY A 117 5.68 3.66 11.54
N THR A 118 5.81 2.94 12.66
CA THR A 118 7.13 2.54 13.19
C THR A 118 7.62 1.22 12.58
N ALA A 119 8.89 0.90 12.84
CA ALA A 119 9.52 -0.36 12.45
C ALA A 119 9.41 -0.71 10.95
N LEU A 120 9.55 0.29 10.08
CA LEU A 120 9.67 0.07 8.64
C LEU A 120 10.94 -0.72 8.32
N VAL A 121 10.78 -1.90 7.69
CA VAL A 121 11.86 -2.82 7.36
C VAL A 121 11.72 -3.31 5.92
N LEU A 122 12.81 -3.26 5.15
CA LEU A 122 12.95 -3.93 3.85
C LEU A 122 13.14 -5.43 4.09
N LEU A 123 12.31 -6.26 3.46
CA LEU A 123 12.32 -7.72 3.55
C LEU A 123 12.95 -8.39 2.31
N SER A 124 12.98 -7.70 1.16
CA SER A 124 13.64 -8.18 -0.05
C SER A 124 14.99 -7.48 -0.24
N GLU A 125 16.09 -8.17 0.03
CA GLU A 125 17.44 -7.59 -0.11
C GLU A 125 17.89 -7.45 -1.58
N GLU A 126 17.26 -8.20 -2.50
CA GLU A 126 17.66 -8.19 -3.90
C GLU A 126 17.04 -7.02 -4.67
N ASN A 127 17.88 -6.35 -5.46
CA ASN A 127 17.48 -5.45 -6.52
C ASN A 127 16.84 -6.29 -7.65
N ALA A 128 15.55 -6.55 -7.55
CA ALA A 128 14.74 -7.30 -8.52
C ALA A 128 13.25 -7.02 -8.29
N ASN A 129 12.41 -7.45 -9.23
CA ASN A 129 10.98 -7.58 -8.95
C ASN A 129 10.70 -8.95 -8.31
N HIS A 130 9.74 -8.95 -7.39
CA HIS A 130 9.41 -10.13 -6.59
C HIS A 130 7.96 -10.53 -6.84
N ILE A 131 7.73 -11.81 -7.13
CA ILE A 131 6.41 -12.40 -6.97
C ILE A 131 6.30 -12.85 -5.53
N ILE A 132 5.40 -12.20 -4.78
CA ILE A 132 5.20 -12.48 -3.37
C ILE A 132 3.96 -13.37 -3.24
N ASN A 133 4.16 -14.61 -2.79
CA ASN A 133 3.06 -15.50 -2.48
C ASN A 133 2.88 -15.60 -0.97
N PHE A 134 1.75 -15.06 -0.48
CA PHE A 134 1.39 -15.10 0.93
C PHE A 134 0.39 -16.23 1.17
N LYS A 135 0.83 -17.35 1.75
CA LYS A 135 -0.03 -18.54 1.93
C LYS A 135 -0.66 -18.63 3.32
N LYS A 136 -0.02 -18.04 4.35
CA LYS A 136 -0.50 -17.81 5.72
C LYS A 136 0.59 -17.09 6.53
N LYS A 137 0.21 -16.45 7.64
CA LYS A 137 1.00 -15.62 8.61
C LYS A 137 2.52 -15.85 8.78
N ARG A 138 3.11 -16.98 8.39
CA ARG A 138 4.53 -17.31 8.62
C ARG A 138 5.24 -17.98 7.44
N ASP A 139 4.53 -18.30 6.35
CA ASP A 139 5.12 -18.93 5.17
C ASP A 139 5.05 -17.94 4.00
N ILE A 140 6.09 -17.11 3.87
CA ILE A 140 6.29 -16.23 2.72
C ILE A 140 7.19 -16.98 1.74
N LEU A 141 6.67 -17.24 0.54
CA LEU A 141 7.51 -17.63 -0.58
C LEU A 141 7.77 -16.36 -1.41
N LEU A 142 8.99 -15.85 -1.30
CA LEU A 142 9.51 -14.83 -2.19
C LEU A 142 10.07 -15.55 -3.43
N ILE A 143 9.49 -15.31 -4.60
CA ILE A 143 10.08 -15.73 -5.86
C ILE A 143 10.64 -14.49 -6.52
N SER A 144 11.95 -14.32 -6.44
CA SER A 144 12.66 -13.22 -7.09
C SER A 144 12.78 -13.52 -8.58
N ILE A 145 12.26 -12.63 -9.41
CA ILE A 145 12.43 -12.70 -10.86
C ILE A 145 13.47 -11.67 -11.24
N VAL A 146 14.70 -12.14 -11.45
CA VAL A 146 15.71 -11.36 -12.14
C VAL A 146 15.37 -11.40 -13.62
N GLN A 147 14.86 -10.30 -14.16
CA GLN A 147 14.74 -10.18 -15.61
C GLN A 147 16.13 -9.88 -16.17
N LEU A 148 16.79 -10.91 -16.72
CA LEU A 148 18.00 -10.76 -17.52
C LEU A 148 17.68 -9.84 -18.69
N ILE A 149 18.11 -8.58 -18.62
CA ILE A 149 18.24 -7.75 -19.80
C ILE A 149 19.37 -8.37 -20.62
N SER A 150 19.01 -9.04 -21.72
CA SER A 150 19.97 -9.54 -22.71
C SER A 150 20.84 -8.38 -23.21
N HIS A 151 22.05 -8.25 -22.66
CA HIS A 151 23.12 -7.46 -23.29
C HIS A 151 23.89 -8.37 -24.25
N ARG A 152 23.42 -8.42 -25.49
CA ARG A 152 24.10 -8.82 -26.73
C ARG A 152 23.14 -8.41 -27.85
N LEU A 153 23.45 -7.51 -28.77
CA LEU A 153 24.63 -7.47 -29.64
C LEU A 153 24.91 -6.04 -30.08
N LEU A 154 26.12 -5.54 -29.85
CA LEU A 154 26.84 -4.66 -30.78
C LEU A 154 28.31 -5.09 -30.73
N ASN A 155 28.68 -5.97 -31.66
CA ASN A 155 30.03 -6.02 -32.21
C ASN A 155 30.00 -5.26 -33.54
#